data_AF-A0A945RMS2-F1
#
_entry.id   AF-A0A945RMS2-F1
#
_cell.length_a   1.000
_cell.length_b   1.000
_cell.length_c   1.000
_cell.angle_alpha   90.00
_cell.angle_beta   90.00
_cell.angle_gamma   90.00
#
_symmetry.space_group_name_H-M   'P 1'
#
loop_
_entity.id
_entity.type
_entity.pdbx_description
1 polymer ?
#
loop_
_entity_poly.entity_id
_entity_poly.type
_entity_poly.pdbx_seq_one_letter_code
_entity_poly.pdbx_strand_id
1 'polypeptide(L)'
;MKTKSIIFALALVMTATVGTGNAFAEDTEKVFQFYCAQCHGAEGDGKGINVTEDFPVTPRAFNNATEMDKLTDADLRNVIREGGPIASKSEMMPPWGKTLSDADIDGLVKKLRDLCQCKGKQG
;
A
#
# COMPACT_ATOMS: atom_id res chain seq x y z
N MET A 1 -20.47 25.28 65.27
CA MET A 1 -19.26 25.28 64.42
C MET A 1 -19.69 24.86 63.01
N LYS A 2 -19.75 25.79 62.06
CA LYS A 2 -20.26 25.55 60.70
C LYS A 2 -19.08 25.25 59.77
N THR A 3 -18.98 24.02 59.30
CA THR A 3 -17.95 23.55 58.36
C THR A 3 -18.15 24.24 57.01
N LYS A 4 -17.08 24.87 56.50
CA LYS A 4 -17.05 25.51 55.19
C LYS A 4 -16.80 24.43 54.13
N SER A 5 -17.81 24.12 53.30
CA SER A 5 -17.60 23.30 52.10
C SER A 5 -16.87 24.13 51.05
N ILE A 6 -15.60 23.81 50.82
CA ILE A 6 -14.83 24.32 49.69
C ILE A 6 -15.04 23.33 48.54
N ILE A 7 -15.88 23.71 47.57
CA ILE A 7 -16.00 22.99 46.30
C ILE A 7 -14.85 23.49 45.42
N PHE A 8 -13.74 22.75 45.40
CA PHE A 8 -12.72 22.92 44.37
C PHE A 8 -13.24 22.24 43.11
N ALA A 9 -13.79 23.01 42.19
CA ALA A 9 -14.13 22.54 40.86
C ALA A 9 -12.82 22.27 40.10
N LEU A 10 -12.36 21.03 40.14
CA LEU A 10 -11.28 20.54 39.28
C LEU A 10 -11.85 20.36 37.87
N ALA A 11 -11.76 21.42 37.05
CA ALA A 11 -12.05 21.33 35.63
C ALA A 11 -10.98 20.45 34.97
N LEU A 12 -11.32 19.17 34.78
CA LEU A 12 -10.53 18.24 33.97
C LEU A 12 -10.66 18.66 32.51
N VAL A 13 -9.70 19.45 32.03
CA VAL A 13 -9.53 19.73 30.61
C VAL A 13 -9.03 18.43 29.96
N MET A 14 -9.95 17.62 29.45
CA MET A 14 -9.63 16.55 28.52
C MET A 14 -9.22 17.20 27.20
N THR A 15 -7.92 17.48 27.03
CA THR A 15 -7.35 17.71 25.71
C THR A 15 -7.40 16.39 24.94
N ALA A 16 -8.45 16.20 24.15
CA ALA A 16 -8.52 15.14 23.16
C ALA A 16 -7.49 15.45 22.08
N THR A 17 -6.29 14.86 22.19
CA THR A 17 -5.39 14.74 21.05
C THR A 17 -6.06 13.79 20.06
N VAL A 18 -6.75 14.35 19.07
CA VAL A 18 -7.20 13.60 17.90
C VAL A 18 -5.94 13.05 17.25
N GLY A 19 -5.67 11.77 17.46
CA GLY A 19 -4.62 11.07 16.75
C GLY A 19 -4.94 11.11 15.27
N THR A 20 -4.09 11.76 14.48
CA THR A 20 -4.08 11.67 13.02
C THR A 20 -3.56 10.29 12.63
N GLY A 21 -4.32 9.25 12.92
CA GLY A 21 -4.08 7.92 12.38
C GLY A 21 -4.47 7.92 10.91
N ASN A 22 -3.52 7.63 10.01
CA ASN A 22 -3.73 7.57 8.57
C ASN A 22 -4.93 6.68 8.21
N ALA A 23 -6.03 7.30 7.79
CA ALA A 23 -7.21 6.61 7.26
C ALA A 23 -6.92 5.80 5.97
N PHE A 24 -5.73 5.93 5.38
CA PHE A 24 -5.35 5.30 4.11
C PHE A 24 -4.89 3.84 4.22
N ALA A 25 -4.42 3.39 5.39
CA ALA A 25 -3.81 2.06 5.52
C ALA A 25 -4.84 0.92 5.41
N GLU A 26 -6.06 1.12 5.92
CA GLU A 26 -7.14 0.12 5.84
C GLU A 26 -7.67 -0.03 4.40
N ASP A 27 -7.73 1.07 3.64
CA ASP A 27 -8.20 1.04 2.26
C ASP A 27 -7.12 0.51 1.31
N THR A 28 -5.85 0.86 1.51
CA THR A 28 -4.74 0.38 0.67
C THR A 28 -4.62 -1.15 0.68
N GLU A 29 -4.77 -1.79 1.86
CA GLU A 29 -4.72 -3.25 1.95
C GLU A 29 -5.85 -3.89 1.13
N LYS A 30 -7.08 -3.37 1.26
CA LYS A 30 -8.23 -3.87 0.50
C LYS A 30 -8.03 -3.69 -1.01
N VAL A 31 -7.50 -2.54 -1.43
CA VAL A 31 -7.15 -2.27 -2.84
C VAL A 31 -6.09 -3.26 -3.32
N PHE A 32 -5.01 -3.48 -2.56
CA PHE A 32 -3.97 -4.44 -2.93
C PHE A 32 -4.53 -5.86 -3.05
N GLN A 33 -5.32 -6.31 -2.08
CA GLN A 33 -5.91 -7.65 -2.09
C GLN A 33 -6.85 -7.84 -3.29
N PHE A 34 -7.66 -6.82 -3.61
CA PHE A 34 -8.63 -6.91 -4.69
C PHE A 34 -7.99 -6.83 -6.08
N TYR A 35 -7.08 -5.88 -6.30
CA TYR A 35 -6.54 -5.59 -7.64
C TYR A 35 -5.20 -6.27 -7.94
N CYS A 36 -4.36 -6.49 -6.94
CA CYS A 36 -2.96 -6.90 -7.14
C CYS A 36 -2.72 -8.36 -6.73
N ALA A 37 -3.19 -8.76 -5.54
CA ALA A 37 -2.89 -10.06 -4.93
C ALA A 37 -3.42 -11.25 -5.76
N GLN A 38 -4.46 -11.03 -6.55
CA GLN A 38 -5.03 -12.03 -7.45
C GLN A 38 -3.99 -12.67 -8.38
N CYS A 39 -2.96 -11.89 -8.79
CA CYS A 39 -1.85 -12.37 -9.60
C CYS A 39 -0.52 -12.31 -8.84
N HIS A 40 -0.28 -11.28 -8.02
CA HIS A 40 1.00 -11.10 -7.34
C HIS A 40 1.10 -11.82 -5.98
N GLY A 41 0.03 -12.47 -5.52
CA GLY A 41 -0.04 -13.16 -4.23
C GLY A 41 -0.33 -12.20 -3.08
N ALA A 42 -1.02 -12.69 -2.04
CA ALA A 42 -1.35 -11.90 -0.85
C ALA A 42 -0.10 -11.46 -0.07
N GLU A 43 0.96 -12.28 -0.12
CA GLU A 43 2.28 -11.98 0.46
C GLU A 43 3.23 -11.32 -0.54
N GLY A 44 2.77 -11.02 -1.75
CA GLY A 44 3.61 -10.44 -2.81
C GLY A 44 4.67 -11.39 -3.34
N ASP A 45 4.47 -12.70 -3.30
CA ASP A 45 5.43 -13.72 -3.74
C ASP A 45 5.34 -14.07 -5.24
N GLY A 46 4.42 -13.42 -5.97
CA GLY A 46 4.18 -13.67 -7.39
C GLY A 46 3.32 -14.89 -7.67
N LYS A 47 2.70 -15.50 -6.65
CA LYS A 47 1.91 -16.75 -6.76
C LYS A 47 0.43 -16.51 -6.45
N GLY A 48 -0.16 -15.49 -7.07
CA GLY A 48 -1.58 -15.23 -6.96
C GLY A 48 -2.44 -16.36 -7.54
N ILE A 49 -3.69 -16.47 -7.09
CA ILE A 49 -4.62 -17.54 -7.48
C ILE A 49 -4.88 -17.62 -8.99
N ASN A 50 -4.69 -16.52 -9.72
CA ASN A 50 -4.88 -16.45 -11.18
C ASN A 50 -3.61 -16.81 -11.97
N VAL A 51 -2.50 -17.15 -11.30
CA VAL A 51 -1.25 -17.57 -11.96
C VAL A 51 -1.25 -19.08 -12.11
N THR A 52 -1.43 -19.55 -13.34
CA THR A 52 -1.38 -20.98 -13.72
C THR A 52 -0.05 -21.33 -14.37
N GLU A 53 0.21 -22.62 -14.61
CA GLU A 53 1.44 -23.08 -15.31
C GLU A 53 1.60 -22.46 -16.71
N ASP A 54 0.48 -22.26 -17.42
CA ASP A 54 0.48 -21.67 -18.77
C ASP A 54 0.55 -20.13 -18.78
N PHE A 55 0.74 -19.49 -17.62
CA PHE A 55 0.80 -18.04 -17.53
C PHE A 55 2.09 -17.55 -18.21
N PRO A 56 2.03 -16.63 -19.19
CA PRO A 56 3.13 -16.33 -20.10
C PRO A 56 4.32 -15.66 -19.43
N VAL A 57 4.12 -15.01 -18.27
CA VAL A 57 5.17 -14.37 -17.49
C VAL A 57 4.81 -14.44 -16.02
N THR A 58 5.70 -14.98 -15.19
CA THR A 58 5.53 -14.96 -13.74
C THR A 58 5.41 -13.50 -13.25
N PRO A 59 4.33 -13.15 -12.52
CA PRO A 59 4.22 -11.83 -11.91
C PRO A 59 5.41 -11.56 -10.99
N ARG A 60 5.81 -10.29 -10.91
CA ARG A 60 6.93 -9.89 -10.05
C ARG A 60 6.61 -10.25 -8.60
N ALA A 61 7.55 -10.93 -7.95
CA ALA A 61 7.57 -11.08 -6.50
C ALA A 61 8.00 -9.76 -5.85
N PHE A 62 7.06 -9.08 -5.22
CA PHE A 62 7.28 -7.84 -4.48
C PHE A 62 8.02 -8.07 -3.17
N ASN A 63 8.00 -9.26 -2.58
CA ASN A 63 8.79 -9.58 -1.39
C ASN A 63 10.29 -9.81 -1.68
N ASN A 64 10.73 -9.71 -2.94
CA ASN A 64 12.14 -9.80 -3.32
C ASN A 64 12.80 -8.42 -3.26
N ALA A 65 13.44 -8.10 -2.12
CA ALA A 65 14.14 -6.84 -1.90
C ALA A 65 15.17 -6.52 -3.00
N THR A 66 16.01 -7.48 -3.39
CA THR A 66 17.07 -7.29 -4.40
C THR A 66 16.53 -6.84 -5.75
N GLU A 67 15.38 -7.38 -6.17
CA GLU A 67 14.75 -6.97 -7.43
C GLU A 67 13.99 -5.64 -7.30
N MET A 68 13.33 -5.42 -6.16
CA MET A 68 12.55 -4.21 -5.90
C MET A 68 13.41 -2.98 -5.65
N ASP A 69 14.64 -3.15 -5.14
CA ASP A 69 15.60 -2.06 -4.95
C ASP A 69 16.18 -1.51 -6.25
N LYS A 70 15.99 -2.19 -7.37
CA LYS A 70 16.39 -1.67 -8.70
C LYS A 70 15.39 -0.63 -9.24
N LEU A 71 14.18 -0.61 -8.68
CA LEU A 71 13.07 0.20 -9.16
C LEU A 71 12.91 1.44 -8.31
N THR A 72 12.73 2.59 -8.96
CA THR A 72 12.31 3.82 -8.29
C THR A 72 10.82 3.76 -7.96
N ASP A 73 10.35 4.61 -7.05
CA ASP A 73 8.91 4.72 -6.78
C ASP A 73 8.14 5.20 -8.01
N ALA A 74 8.75 6.05 -8.84
CA ALA A 74 8.17 6.48 -10.12
C ALA A 74 7.99 5.30 -11.09
N ASP A 75 8.94 4.37 -11.16
CA ASP A 75 8.81 3.16 -11.99
C ASP A 75 7.61 2.34 -11.55
N LEU A 76 7.46 2.11 -10.24
CA LEU A 76 6.34 1.36 -9.68
C LEU A 76 5.01 2.08 -9.97
N ARG A 77 4.96 3.39 -9.74
CA ARG A 77 3.78 4.23 -10.00
C ARG A 77 3.36 4.14 -11.46
N ASN A 78 4.31 4.25 -12.39
CA ASN A 78 4.05 4.21 -13.82
C ASN A 78 3.51 2.84 -14.27
N VAL A 79 4.07 1.75 -13.75
CA VAL A 79 3.58 0.40 -14.09
C VAL A 79 2.19 0.14 -13.52
N ILE A 80 1.88 0.59 -12.30
CA ILE A 80 0.51 0.50 -11.76
C ILE A 80 -0.46 1.29 -12.65
N ARG A 81 -0.06 2.48 -13.07
CA ARG A 81 -0.91 3.40 -13.85
C ARG A 81 -1.17 2.89 -15.27
N GLU A 82 -0.12 2.46 -15.95
CA GLU A 82 -0.11 2.17 -17.40
C GLU A 82 -0.12 0.66 -17.72
N GLY A 83 0.00 -0.21 -16.71
CA GLY A 83 -0.03 -1.66 -16.87
C GLY A 83 1.33 -2.28 -17.20
N GLY A 84 1.35 -3.60 -17.42
CA GLY A 84 2.58 -4.37 -17.64
C GLY A 84 3.42 -3.96 -18.86
N PRO A 85 2.83 -3.63 -20.03
CA PRO A 85 3.60 -3.36 -21.25
C PRO A 85 4.61 -2.21 -21.15
N ILE A 86 4.34 -1.19 -20.33
CA ILE A 86 5.28 -0.04 -20.16
C ILE A 86 6.62 -0.47 -19.56
N ALA A 87 6.66 -1.61 -18.85
CA ALA A 87 7.87 -2.19 -18.28
C ALA A 87 8.28 -3.50 -18.99
N SER A 88 7.86 -3.69 -20.24
CA SER A 88 8.08 -4.91 -21.02
C SER A 88 7.64 -6.18 -20.27
N LYS A 89 6.50 -6.09 -19.57
CA LYS A 89 5.84 -7.20 -18.87
C LYS A 89 4.55 -7.59 -19.59
N SER A 90 3.88 -8.62 -19.07
CA SER A 90 2.67 -9.17 -19.67
C SER A 90 1.58 -8.12 -19.87
N GLU A 91 0.91 -8.17 -21.02
CA GLU A 91 -0.30 -7.39 -21.33
C GLU A 91 -1.47 -7.72 -20.40
N MET A 92 -1.41 -8.85 -19.70
CA MET A 92 -2.42 -9.24 -18.71
C MET A 92 -2.37 -8.45 -17.41
N MET A 93 -1.33 -7.65 -17.17
CA MET A 93 -1.36 -6.66 -16.09
C MET A 93 -2.04 -5.39 -16.62
N PRO A 94 -3.31 -5.13 -16.26
CA PRO A 94 -4.07 -4.03 -16.83
C PRO A 94 -3.61 -2.67 -16.29
N PRO A 95 -3.86 -1.58 -17.02
CA PRO A 95 -3.62 -0.22 -16.53
C PRO A 95 -4.67 0.19 -15.50
N TRP A 96 -4.25 0.68 -14.34
CA TRP A 96 -5.16 1.10 -13.27
C TRP A 96 -5.35 2.61 -13.14
N GLY A 97 -4.66 3.42 -13.94
CA GLY A 97 -4.66 4.89 -13.81
C GLY A 97 -5.99 5.61 -14.05
N LYS A 98 -7.01 4.92 -14.56
CA LYS A 98 -8.39 5.43 -14.70
C LYS A 98 -9.37 4.86 -13.68
N THR A 99 -8.92 3.88 -12.88
CA THR A 99 -9.73 3.15 -11.91
C THR A 99 -9.37 3.55 -10.48
N LEU A 100 -8.08 3.71 -10.21
CA LEU A 100 -7.53 4.07 -8.91
C LEU A 100 -7.17 5.55 -8.87
N SER A 101 -7.39 6.19 -7.72
CA SER A 101 -6.94 7.56 -7.51
C SER A 101 -5.42 7.62 -7.37
N ASP A 102 -4.83 8.80 -7.53
CA ASP A 102 -3.39 8.99 -7.29
C ASP A 102 -2.98 8.61 -5.87
N ALA A 103 -3.84 8.87 -4.87
CA ALA A 103 -3.60 8.48 -3.48
C ALA A 103 -3.61 6.97 -3.28
N ASP A 104 -4.51 6.24 -3.97
CA ASP A 104 -4.52 4.77 -3.93
C ASP A 104 -3.24 4.19 -4.54
N ILE A 105 -2.79 4.75 -5.67
CA ILE A 105 -1.56 4.31 -6.33
C ILE A 105 -0.35 4.57 -5.42
N ASP A 106 -0.27 5.73 -4.77
CA ASP A 106 0.81 6.05 -3.84
C ASP A 106 0.77 5.12 -2.60
N GLY A 107 -0.43 4.82 -2.10
CA GLY A 107 -0.64 3.81 -1.05
C GLY A 107 -0.13 2.44 -1.46
N LEU A 108 -0.44 2.00 -2.68
CA LEU A 108 0.04 0.74 -3.23
C LEU A 108 1.57 0.72 -3.34
N VAL A 109 2.21 1.79 -3.82
CA VAL A 109 3.68 1.87 -3.85
C VAL A 109 4.25 1.67 -2.44
N LYS A 110 3.68 2.32 -1.42
CA LYS A 110 4.10 2.10 -0.03
C LYS A 110 3.89 0.65 0.40
N LYS A 111 2.75 0.03 0.08
CA LYS A 111 2.50 -1.39 0.37
C LYS A 111 3.55 -2.29 -0.29
N LEU A 112 3.97 -2.01 -1.53
CA LEU A 112 5.03 -2.75 -2.20
C LEU A 112 6.39 -2.61 -1.48
N ARG A 113 6.69 -1.42 -0.95
CA ARG A 113 7.89 -1.19 -0.13
C ARG A 113 7.83 -1.93 1.21
N ASP A 114 6.65 -1.97 1.82
CA ASP A 114 6.42 -2.73 3.04
C ASP A 114 6.53 -4.25 2.77
N LEU A 115 6.14 -4.76 1.59
CA LEU A 115 6.32 -6.17 1.25
C LEU A 115 7.80 -6.54 1.02
N CYS A 116 8.56 -5.69 0.33
CA CYS A 116 9.98 -5.96 0.07
C CYS A 116 10.89 -5.66 1.28
N GLN A 117 10.40 -4.90 2.27
CA GLN A 117 11.23 -4.34 3.36
C GLN A 117 12.44 -3.56 2.82
N CYS A 118 12.23 -2.82 1.73
CA CYS A 118 13.28 -2.18 0.95
C CYS A 118 12.94 -0.71 0.66
N LYS A 119 13.96 0.09 0.31
CA LYS A 119 13.79 1.54 0.09
C LYS A 119 13.61 1.90 -1.39
N GLY A 120 13.93 0.98 -2.30
CA GLY A 120 13.95 1.29 -3.72
C GLY A 120 15.19 2.03 -4.15
N LYS A 121 15.40 2.10 -5.45
CA LYS A 121 16.41 2.96 -6.05
C LYS A 121 16.02 4.41 -5.79
N GLN A 122 16.91 5.17 -5.16
CA GLN A 122 16.71 6.62 -5.06
C GLN A 122 17.01 7.24 -6.44
N GLY A 123 16.08 8.08 -6.91
CA GLY A 123 16.19 8.82 -8.17
C GLY A 123 17.20 9.95 -8.10
#